data_AF-A0A2V9UR70-F1
#
_entry.id   AF-A0A2V9UR70-F1
#
_cell.length_a   1.000
_cell.length_b   1.000
_cell.length_c   1.000
_cell.angle_alpha   90.00
_cell.angle_beta   90.00
_cell.angle_gamma   90.00
#
_symmetry.space_group_name_H-M   'P 1'
#
loop_
_entity.id
_entity.type
_entity.pdbx_description
1 polymer ?
#
loop_
_entity_poly.entity_id
_entity_poly.type
_entity_poly.pdbx_seq_one_letter_code
_entity_poly.pdbx_strand_id
1 'polypeptide(L)'
;MATDGVPRPPDWKALYQLAVMELDPAKLPERITDARNAIVNRVAETVSKHPDYHESQELTDALNGLRVLRQEYERRVQQYGEPRQKTD
;
A
#
# COMPACT_ATOMS: atom_id res chain seq x y z
N MET A 1 21.74 -24.92 -6.03
CA MET A 1 21.92 -23.92 -4.95
C MET A 1 20.58 -23.20 -4.80
N ALA A 2 19.75 -23.63 -3.85
CA ALA A 2 18.43 -23.05 -3.61
C ALA A 2 18.54 -22.01 -2.48
N THR A 3 18.27 -20.74 -2.77
CA THR A 3 18.01 -19.73 -1.74
C THR A 3 16.53 -19.81 -1.37
N ASP A 4 16.11 -20.95 -0.81
CA ASP A 4 14.79 -21.14 -0.21
C ASP A 4 14.88 -20.69 1.25
N GLY A 5 14.25 -19.57 1.60
CA GLY A 5 14.05 -19.24 3.02
C GLY A 5 14.04 -17.77 3.39
N VAL A 6 14.43 -16.84 2.52
CA VAL A 6 14.14 -15.43 2.78
C VAL A 6 12.72 -15.18 2.28
N PRO A 7 11.75 -14.84 3.15
CA PRO A 7 10.45 -14.38 2.68
C PRO A 7 10.73 -13.19 1.79
N ARG A 8 10.46 -13.34 0.48
CA ARG A 8 10.46 -12.17 -0.40
C ARG A 8 9.43 -11.21 0.19
N PRO A 9 9.79 -9.93 0.42
CA PRO A 9 8.80 -8.96 0.84
C PRO A 9 7.60 -9.08 -0.10
N PRO A 10 6.36 -9.08 0.43
CA PRO A 10 5.18 -9.14 -0.41
C PRO A 10 5.27 -8.05 -1.48
N ASP A 11 4.94 -8.42 -2.73
CA ASP A 11 5.09 -7.54 -3.88
C ASP A 11 4.30 -6.25 -3.62
N TRP A 12 5.01 -5.12 -3.55
CA TRP A 12 4.43 -3.83 -3.26
C TRP A 12 3.35 -3.47 -4.30
N LYS A 13 3.48 -3.95 -5.55
CA LYS A 13 2.48 -3.76 -6.60
C LYS A 13 1.18 -4.49 -6.29
N ALA A 14 1.27 -5.72 -5.80
CA ALA A 14 0.10 -6.51 -5.43
C ALA A 14 -0.63 -5.89 -4.23
N LEU A 15 0.12 -5.45 -3.21
CA LEU A 15 -0.48 -4.78 -2.05
C LEU A 15 -1.11 -3.44 -2.42
N TYR A 16 -0.45 -2.67 -3.30
CA TYR A 16 -1.02 -1.44 -3.84
C TYR A 16 -2.32 -1.70 -4.60
N GLN A 17 -2.36 -2.70 -5.49
CA GLN A 17 -3.57 -3.09 -6.22
C GLN A 17 -4.70 -3.53 -5.27
N LEU A 18 -4.39 -4.31 -4.24
CA LEU A 18 -5.37 -4.70 -3.21
C LEU A 18 -5.95 -3.47 -2.50
N ALA A 19 -5.13 -2.47 -2.17
CA ALA A 19 -5.61 -1.23 -1.57
C ALA A 19 -6.53 -0.44 -2.51
N VAL A 20 -6.17 -0.29 -3.79
CA VAL A 20 -6.97 0.46 -4.77
C VAL A 20 -8.29 -0.24 -5.11
N MET A 21 -8.31 -1.57 -5.09
CA MET A 21 -9.50 -2.38 -5.39
C MET A 21 -10.34 -2.73 -4.15
N GLU A 22 -9.93 -2.32 -2.95
CA GLU A 22 -10.67 -2.59 -1.73
C GLU A 22 -11.98 -1.78 -1.70
N LEU A 23 -13.10 -2.50 -1.63
CA LEU A 23 -14.44 -1.94 -1.60
C LEU A 23 -15.02 -1.90 -0.19
N ASP A 24 -14.46 -2.67 0.74
CA ASP A 24 -14.84 -2.69 2.14
C ASP A 24 -14.19 -1.50 2.88
N PRO A 25 -14.97 -0.49 3.29
CA PRO A 25 -14.42 0.68 3.98
C PRO A 25 -13.77 0.32 5.32
N ALA A 26 -14.18 -0.78 5.96
CA ALA A 26 -13.57 -1.20 7.23
C ALA A 26 -12.15 -1.77 7.04
N LYS A 27 -11.88 -2.39 5.89
CA LYS A 27 -10.56 -2.99 5.57
C LYS A 27 -9.64 -2.02 4.84
N LEU A 28 -10.20 -1.02 4.19
CA LEU A 28 -9.44 -0.04 3.41
C LEU A 28 -8.28 0.63 4.20
N PRO A 29 -8.43 1.06 5.47
CA PRO A 29 -7.34 1.63 6.24
C PRO A 29 -6.15 0.68 6.45
N GLU A 30 -6.44 -0.60 6.70
CA GLU A 30 -5.44 -1.66 6.85
C GLU A 30 -4.71 -1.89 5.52
N ARG A 31 -5.46 -2.07 4.42
CA ARG A 31 -4.89 -2.27 3.07
C ARG A 31 -3.99 -1.12 2.63
N ILE A 32 -4.40 0.13 2.88
CA ILE A 32 -3.57 1.31 2.60
C ILE A 32 -2.27 1.27 3.42
N THR A 33 -2.34 0.82 4.67
CA THR A 33 -1.19 0.76 5.57
C THR A 33 -0.20 -0.31 5.13
N ASP A 34 -0.69 -1.51 4.81
CA ASP A 34 0.12 -2.61 4.27
C ASP A 34 0.83 -2.21 2.97
N ALA A 35 0.09 -1.64 2.02
CA ALA A 35 0.63 -1.17 0.75
C ALA A 35 1.69 -0.09 0.95
N ARG A 36 1.42 0.90 1.81
CA ARG A 36 2.38 1.98 2.12
C ARG A 36 3.66 1.42 2.71
N ASN A 37 3.57 0.49 3.66
CA ASN A 37 4.73 -0.10 4.30
C ASN A 37 5.58 -0.88 3.31
N ALA A 38 4.95 -1.68 2.44
CA ALA A 38 5.66 -2.42 1.39
C ALA A 38 6.37 -1.49 0.39
N ILE A 39 5.72 -0.39 -0.02
CA ILE A 39 6.32 0.60 -0.92
C ILE A 39 7.51 1.30 -0.25
N VAL A 40 7.39 1.72 1.01
CA VAL A 40 8.49 2.37 1.75
C VAL A 40 9.68 1.41 1.93
N ASN A 41 9.42 0.14 2.27
CA ASN A 41 10.46 -0.87 2.34
C ASN A 41 11.16 -1.05 0.99
N ARG A 42 10.39 -1.07 -0.11
CA ARG A 42 10.95 -1.16 -1.46
C ARG A 42 11.81 0.04 -1.82
N VAL A 43 11.38 1.27 -1.51
CA VAL A 43 12.17 2.49 -1.73
C VAL A 43 13.52 2.37 -1.00
N ALA A 44 13.52 1.94 0.25
CA ALA A 44 14.74 1.76 1.03
C ALA A 44 15.70 0.72 0.40
N GLU A 45 15.15 -0.38 -0.14
CA GLU A 45 15.91 -1.38 -0.88
C GLU A 45 16.47 -0.86 -2.21
N THR A 46 15.67 -0.16 -3.01
CA THR A 46 16.05 0.37 -4.34
C THR A 46 17.16 1.42 -4.21
N VAL A 47 17.06 2.32 -3.22
CA VAL A 47 18.12 3.31 -2.91
C VAL A 47 19.43 2.63 -2.53
N SER A 48 19.37 1.49 -1.85
CA SER A 48 20.57 0.79 -1.36
C SER A 48 21.27 -0.06 -2.43
N LYS A 49 20.52 -0.61 -3.40
CA LYS A 49 21.04 -1.66 -4.30
C LYS A 49 21.38 -1.19 -5.69
N HIS A 50 20.61 -0.28 -6.28
CA HIS A 50 20.88 0.45 -7.52
C HIS A 50 19.61 1.25 -7.86
N PRO A 51 19.67 2.58 -7.95
CA PRO A 51 18.48 3.39 -8.24
C PRO A 51 18.02 3.16 -9.69
N ASP A 52 16.96 2.39 -9.86
CA ASP A 52 16.18 2.37 -11.09
C ASP A 52 15.22 3.57 -11.07
N TYR A 53 15.43 4.50 -12.00
CA TYR A 53 14.62 5.72 -12.13
C TYR A 53 13.15 5.39 -12.40
N HIS A 54 12.86 4.36 -13.20
CA HIS A 54 11.49 3.97 -13.51
C HIS A 54 10.79 3.41 -12.29
N GLU A 55 11.43 2.49 -11.57
CA GLU A 55 10.86 1.93 -10.34
C GLU A 55 10.66 3.02 -9.28
N SER A 56 11.61 3.94 -9.13
CA SER A 56 11.48 5.07 -8.20
C SER A 56 10.28 5.96 -8.52
N GLN A 57 9.99 6.19 -9.81
CA GLN A 57 8.83 6.96 -10.23
C GLN A 57 7.53 6.21 -9.91
N GLU A 58 7.45 4.90 -10.24
CA GLU A 58 6.27 4.09 -9.93
C GLU A 58 5.98 4.03 -8.42
N LEU A 59 7.02 3.90 -7.59
CA LEU A 59 6.88 3.91 -6.12
C LEU A 59 6.35 5.26 -5.61
N THR A 60 6.83 6.36 -6.19
CA THR A 60 6.37 7.71 -5.85
C THR A 60 4.92 7.92 -6.25
N ASP A 61 4.54 7.50 -7.46
CA ASP A 61 3.17 7.58 -7.97
C ASP A 61 2.22 6.75 -7.11
N ALA A 62 2.64 5.54 -6.70
CA ALA A 62 1.85 4.69 -5.81
C ALA A 62 1.65 5.32 -4.42
N LEU A 63 2.68 5.95 -3.83
CA LEU A 63 2.54 6.67 -2.56
C LEU A 63 1.55 7.83 -2.66
N ASN A 64 1.60 8.58 -3.76
CA ASN A 64 0.65 9.66 -4.02
C ASN A 64 -0.78 9.12 -4.19
N GLY A 65 -0.96 8.02 -4.91
CA GLY A 65 -2.24 7.33 -5.06
C GLY A 65 -2.83 6.89 -3.71
N LEU A 66 -2.03 6.26 -2.84
CA LEU A 66 -2.45 5.85 -1.51
C LEU A 66 -2.82 7.05 -0.61
N ARG A 67 -2.12 8.17 -0.75
CA ARG A 67 -2.45 9.41 -0.03
C ARG A 67 -3.83 9.94 -0.42
N VAL A 68 -4.12 10.02 -1.72
CA VAL A 68 -5.44 10.46 -2.20
C VAL A 68 -6.53 9.49 -1.72
N LEU A 69 -6.29 8.18 -1.83
CA LEU A 69 -7.24 7.16 -1.38
C LEU A 69 -7.58 7.29 0.11
N ARG A 70 -6.56 7.54 0.95
CA ARG A 70 -6.76 7.81 2.39
C ARG A 70 -7.58 9.08 2.63
N GLN A 71 -7.28 10.17 1.92
CA GLN A 71 -8.03 11.42 2.07
C GLN A 71 -9.50 11.27 1.69
N GLU A 72 -9.79 10.52 0.61
CA GLU A 72 -11.16 10.22 0.21
C GLU A 72 -11.88 9.32 1.24
N TYR A 73 -11.17 8.35 1.83
CA TYR A 73 -11.71 7.56 2.94
C TYR A 73 -12.06 8.46 4.14
N GLU A 74 -11.12 9.29 4.60
CA GLU A 74 -11.31 10.19 5.74
C GLU A 74 -12.48 11.16 5.51
N ARG A 75 -12.58 11.71 4.29
CA ARG A 75 -13.70 12.57 3.89
C ARG A 75 -15.04 11.84 3.96
N ARG A 76 -15.11 10.58 3.50
CA ARG A 76 -16.34 9.77 3.57
C ARG A 76 -16.73 9.47 5.00
N VAL A 77 -15.77 9.12 5.85
CA VAL A 77 -15.98 8.89 7.29
C VAL A 77 -16.53 10.15 7.96
N GLN A 78 -15.97 11.33 7.65
CA GLN A 78 -16.46 12.60 8.19
C GLN A 78 -17.88 12.93 7.73
N GLN A 79 -18.24 12.60 6.48
CA GLN A 79 -19.54 12.91 5.90
C GLN A 79 -20.66 11.95 6.33
N TYR A 80 -20.35 10.67 6.55
CA TYR A 80 -21.36 9.62 6.77
C TYR A 80 -21.22 8.86 8.10
N GLY A 81 -20.19 9.16 8.91
CA GLY A 81 -19.83 8.41 10.11
C GLY A 81 -18.92 7.21 9.81
N GLU A 82 -18.29 6.67 10.87
CA GLU A 82 -17.42 5.50 10.77
C GLU A 82 -18.17 4.28 10.20
N PRO A 83 -17.62 3.58 9.18
CA PRO A 83 -18.19 2.33 8.71
C PRO A 83 -18.17 1.31 9.85
N ARG A 84 -19.31 0.67 10.09
CA ARG A 84 -19.42 -0.36 11.13
C ARG A 84 -18.43 -1.48 10.82
N GLN A 85 -17.40 -1.63 11.66
CA GLN A 85 -16.52 -2.79 11.64
C GLN A 85 -17.40 -4.03 11.90
N LYS A 86 -17.57 -4.88 10.88
CA LYS A 86 -18.11 -6.22 11.11
C LYS A 86 -16.97 -7.06 11.67
N THR A 87 -16.92 -7.17 12.98
CA THR A 87 -16.23 -8.27 13.67
C THR A 87 -16.90 -9.57 13.26
N ASP A 88 -16.16 -10.42 12.57
CA ASP A 88 -16.46 -11.86 12.43
C ASP A 88 -15.91 -12.59 13.67
#